data_AF-A0A1M5X4M8-F1
#
_entry.id   AF-A0A1M5X4M8-F1
#
_cell.length_a   1.000
_cell.length_b   1.000
_cell.length_c   1.000
_cell.angle_alpha   90.00
_cell.angle_beta   90.00
_cell.angle_gamma   90.00
#
_symmetry.space_group_name_H-M   'P 1'
#
loop_
_entity.id
_entity.type
_entity.pdbx_description
1 polymer ?
#
loop_
_entity_poly.entity_id
_entity_poly.type
_entity_poly.pdbx_seq_one_letter_code
_entity_poly.pdbx_strand_id
1 'polypeptide(L)'
;MKIPTLLKSAALALVFASVGTPALASDDACMRCHKRNGAMEGAHGNIGANGLSCVRCHGDQDGHPRNKEAMIYFGEGKKTDVVDQNQTCVRCHRPDKLRDADWTHDVHLNTLSCAACHQLHPSEDPMANLEKRERTALCVDCHGAMTEQEDN
;
A
#
# COMPACT_ATOMS: atom_id res chain seq x y z
N MET A 1 -1.72 52.44 -57.77
CA MET A 1 -2.71 51.37 -57.54
C MET A 1 -2.15 50.46 -56.46
N LYS A 2 -2.72 50.48 -55.24
CA LYS A 2 -2.32 49.65 -54.09
C LYS A 2 -3.14 48.37 -54.10
N ILE A 3 -2.52 47.19 -54.02
CA ILE A 3 -3.14 45.98 -53.45
C ILE A 3 -2.04 45.17 -52.72
N PRO A 4 -2.10 45.01 -51.39
CA PRO A 4 -1.27 44.09 -50.61
C PRO A 4 -2.00 42.77 -50.40
N THR A 5 -1.29 41.65 -50.19
CA THR A 5 -1.74 40.39 -49.52
C THR A 5 -0.75 39.27 -49.94
N LEU A 6 -0.34 38.27 -49.16
CA LEU A 6 -0.45 37.86 -47.76
C LEU A 6 0.59 36.72 -47.63
N LEU A 7 1.59 36.85 -46.75
CA LEU A 7 2.44 35.71 -46.36
C LEU A 7 1.54 34.70 -45.62
N LYS A 8 1.39 33.49 -46.15
CA LYS A 8 0.83 32.35 -45.41
C LYS A 8 1.98 31.59 -44.76
N SER A 9 2.27 31.89 -43.50
CA SER A 9 3.10 31.04 -42.65
C SER A 9 2.34 29.74 -42.35
N ALA A 10 2.81 28.62 -42.90
CA ALA A 10 2.34 27.29 -42.52
C ALA A 10 3.03 26.90 -41.20
N ALA A 11 2.29 27.01 -40.09
CA ALA A 11 2.73 26.49 -38.80
C ALA A 11 2.46 24.97 -38.75
N LEU A 12 3.54 24.23 -38.49
CA LEU A 12 3.64 22.80 -38.26
C LEU A 12 2.87 22.39 -37.00
N ALA A 13 1.92 21.45 -37.12
CA ALA A 13 1.27 20.83 -35.96
C ALA A 13 1.82 19.41 -35.77
N LEU A 14 2.78 19.24 -34.84
CA LEU A 14 3.13 17.93 -34.31
C LEU A 14 2.01 17.47 -33.37
N VAL A 15 1.33 16.38 -33.75
CA VAL A 15 0.36 15.70 -32.89
C VAL A 15 1.14 14.80 -31.93
N PHE A 16 1.30 15.24 -30.68
CA PHE A 16 1.75 14.36 -29.60
C PHE A 16 0.55 13.49 -29.18
N ALA A 17 0.58 12.21 -29.53
CA ALA A 17 -0.33 11.24 -28.96
C ALA A 17 -0.01 11.09 -27.47
N SER A 18 -0.91 11.56 -26.60
CA SER A 18 -0.85 11.28 -25.17
C SER A 18 -1.06 9.78 -24.97
N VAL A 19 0.02 9.05 -24.66
CA VAL A 19 -0.08 7.69 -24.11
C VAL A 19 -0.88 7.83 -22.81
N GLY A 20 -2.13 7.35 -22.82
CA GLY A 20 -3.00 7.39 -21.66
C GLY A 20 -2.38 6.58 -20.54
N THR A 21 -2.10 7.22 -19.41
CA THR A 21 -1.83 6.51 -18.15
C THR A 21 -3.00 5.59 -17.84
N PRO A 22 -2.77 4.31 -17.47
CA PRO A 22 -3.86 3.45 -17.04
C PRO A 22 -4.61 4.14 -15.90
N ALA A 23 -5.93 4.26 -16.05
CA ALA A 23 -6.77 4.87 -15.04
C ALA A 23 -6.78 3.95 -13.81
N LEU A 24 -6.26 4.46 -12.69
CA LEU A 24 -6.39 3.80 -11.39
C LEU A 24 -7.87 3.53 -11.13
N ALA A 25 -8.22 2.30 -10.78
CA ALA A 25 -9.59 1.95 -10.43
C ALA A 25 -10.04 2.79 -9.22
N SER A 26 -11.27 3.34 -9.26
CA SER A 26 -11.81 4.03 -8.09
C SER A 26 -12.16 3.03 -6.98
N ASP A 27 -12.14 3.47 -5.73
CA ASP A 27 -12.45 2.61 -4.59
C ASP A 27 -13.87 2.05 -4.65
N ASP A 28 -14.83 2.80 -5.23
CA ASP A 28 -16.18 2.33 -5.50
C ASP A 28 -16.21 1.08 -6.38
N ALA A 29 -15.28 0.95 -7.33
CA ALA A 29 -15.18 -0.23 -8.18
C ALA A 29 -14.80 -1.47 -7.36
N CYS A 30 -13.87 -1.32 -6.41
CA CYS A 30 -13.46 -2.38 -5.49
C CYS A 30 -14.62 -2.75 -4.54
N MET A 31 -15.31 -1.76 -4.00
CA MET A 31 -16.38 -1.93 -3.00
C MET A 31 -17.66 -2.54 -3.56
N ARG A 32 -17.83 -2.61 -4.88
CA ARG A 32 -18.92 -3.39 -5.49
C ARG A 32 -18.87 -4.87 -5.08
N CYS A 33 -17.67 -5.40 -4.86
CA CYS A 33 -17.44 -6.79 -4.43
C CYS A 33 -16.93 -6.90 -2.99
N HIS A 34 -16.06 -5.98 -2.54
CA HIS A 34 -15.40 -6.03 -1.22
C HIS A 34 -16.19 -5.38 -0.07
N LYS A 35 -17.51 -5.56 -0.05
CA LYS A 35 -18.41 -4.86 0.90
C LYS A 35 -18.18 -5.18 2.38
N ARG A 36 -17.60 -6.34 2.69
CA ARG A 36 -17.46 -6.84 4.07
C ARG A 36 -16.06 -6.67 4.65
N ASN A 37 -15.06 -6.48 3.80
CA ASN A 37 -13.65 -6.51 4.19
C ASN A 37 -12.82 -5.40 3.51
N GLY A 38 -13.42 -4.60 2.64
CA GLY A 38 -12.72 -3.52 1.93
C GLY A 38 -12.77 -2.17 2.63
N ALA A 39 -13.59 -2.02 3.69
CA ALA A 39 -13.66 -0.76 4.44
C ALA A 39 -12.32 -0.47 5.12
N MET A 40 -11.82 0.75 4.97
CA MET A 40 -10.60 1.24 5.61
C MET A 40 -11.01 2.22 6.71
N GLU A 41 -11.28 1.71 7.90
CA GLU A 41 -11.79 2.49 9.04
C GLU A 41 -10.65 3.08 9.88
N GLY A 42 -9.45 2.52 9.77
CA GLY A 42 -8.27 2.98 10.49
C GLY A 42 -7.72 4.31 9.98
N ALA A 43 -6.52 4.67 10.47
CA ALA A 43 -5.89 5.96 10.16
C ALA A 43 -5.77 6.23 8.65
N HIS A 44 -5.49 5.19 7.85
CA HIS A 44 -5.30 5.31 6.40
C HIS A 44 -6.58 5.64 5.61
N GLY A 45 -7.76 5.41 6.19
CA GLY A 45 -9.04 5.84 5.62
C GLY A 45 -9.31 7.34 5.78
N ASN A 46 -8.52 8.00 6.62
CA ASN A 46 -8.71 9.41 7.01
C ASN A 46 -7.51 10.30 6.62
N ILE A 47 -6.54 9.77 5.86
CA ILE A 47 -5.42 10.57 5.36
C ILE A 47 -5.91 11.50 4.24
N GLY A 48 -5.83 12.81 4.47
CA GLY A 48 -6.34 13.82 3.54
C GLY A 48 -7.88 13.89 3.53
N ALA A 49 -8.46 14.52 2.51
CA ALA A 49 -9.92 14.72 2.46
C ALA A 49 -10.72 13.43 2.17
N ASN A 50 -10.08 12.43 1.54
CA ASN A 50 -10.77 11.26 0.99
C ASN A 50 -10.15 9.92 1.40
N GLY A 51 -9.16 9.91 2.31
CA GLY A 51 -8.38 8.71 2.61
C GLY A 51 -7.43 8.28 1.49
N LEU A 52 -6.69 7.20 1.72
CA LEU A 52 -5.91 6.55 0.66
C LEU A 52 -6.79 5.62 -0.18
N SER A 53 -6.58 5.63 -1.49
CA SER A 53 -7.27 4.70 -2.39
C SER A 53 -6.74 3.27 -2.27
N CYS A 54 -7.58 2.27 -2.55
CA CYS A 54 -7.27 0.85 -2.36
C CYS A 54 -5.99 0.44 -3.10
N VAL A 55 -5.84 0.93 -4.34
CA VAL A 55 -4.71 0.59 -5.23
C VAL A 55 -3.36 1.13 -4.74
N ARG A 56 -3.35 2.09 -3.79
CA ARG A 56 -2.10 2.57 -3.17
C ARG A 56 -1.41 1.48 -2.36
N CYS A 57 -2.19 0.56 -1.81
CA CYS A 57 -1.70 -0.56 -1.02
C CYS A 57 -1.84 -1.90 -1.77
N HIS A 58 -2.97 -2.12 -2.44
CA HIS A 58 -3.26 -3.42 -3.07
C HIS A 58 -2.77 -3.55 -4.51
N GLY A 59 -2.25 -2.47 -5.13
CA GLY A 59 -1.83 -2.47 -6.53
C GLY A 59 -2.99 -2.30 -7.50
N ASP A 60 -2.66 -2.22 -8.80
CA ASP A 60 -3.65 -2.05 -9.87
C ASP A 60 -4.37 -3.36 -10.16
N GLN A 61 -5.68 -3.27 -10.47
CA GLN A 61 -6.52 -4.46 -10.62
C GLN A 61 -5.98 -5.48 -11.63
N ASP A 62 -5.35 -5.05 -12.73
CA ASP A 62 -4.70 -5.90 -13.76
C ASP A 62 -5.36 -7.27 -14.01
N GLY A 63 -6.66 -7.27 -14.34
CA GLY A 63 -7.43 -8.49 -14.63
C GLY A 63 -8.02 -9.21 -13.41
N HIS A 64 -7.86 -8.67 -12.21
CA HIS A 64 -8.57 -9.05 -11.00
C HIS A 64 -10.09 -9.03 -11.25
N PRO A 65 -10.85 -10.06 -10.81
CA PRO A 65 -10.44 -11.15 -9.91
C PRO A 65 -9.88 -12.41 -10.60
N ARG A 66 -9.74 -12.41 -11.93
CA ARG A 66 -9.24 -13.60 -12.66
C ARG A 66 -7.73 -13.76 -12.52
N ASN A 67 -7.00 -12.65 -12.58
CA ASN A 67 -5.59 -12.58 -12.22
C ASN A 67 -5.51 -12.31 -10.71
N LYS A 68 -5.08 -13.30 -9.93
CA LYS A 68 -4.96 -13.13 -8.47
C LYS A 68 -3.62 -12.50 -8.11
N GLU A 69 -2.62 -12.66 -8.97
CA GLU A 69 -1.26 -12.17 -8.81
C GLU A 69 -1.17 -10.65 -8.94
N ALA A 70 -2.18 -10.02 -9.55
CA ALA A 70 -2.28 -8.57 -9.69
C ALA A 70 -2.33 -7.82 -8.34
N MET A 71 -2.84 -8.46 -7.29
CA MET A 71 -3.08 -7.80 -6.01
C MET A 71 -1.99 -8.12 -4.98
N ILE A 72 -1.61 -7.10 -4.22
CA ILE A 72 -0.79 -7.24 -3.02
C ILE A 72 -1.68 -7.70 -1.86
N TYR A 73 -1.29 -8.80 -1.24
CA TYR A 73 -1.95 -9.35 -0.06
C TYR A 73 -1.04 -9.22 1.14
N PHE A 74 -1.56 -8.65 2.23
CA PHE A 74 -0.81 -8.43 3.45
C PHE A 74 -1.06 -9.54 4.49
N GLY A 75 0.00 -9.87 5.23
CA GLY A 75 -0.01 -10.83 6.34
C GLY A 75 0.91 -12.02 6.12
N GLU A 76 0.98 -12.87 7.13
CA GLU A 76 1.75 -14.11 7.09
C GLU A 76 1.12 -15.15 6.14
N GLY A 77 1.97 -15.95 5.49
CA GLY A 77 1.55 -17.01 4.58
C GLY A 77 0.82 -16.52 3.32
N LYS A 78 0.87 -15.22 3.02
CA LYS A 78 0.33 -14.68 1.76
C LYS A 78 1.27 -14.97 0.59
N LYS A 79 0.71 -14.93 -0.61
CA LYS A 79 1.45 -15.18 -1.86
C LYS A 79 2.47 -14.08 -2.17
N THR A 80 2.19 -12.83 -1.77
CA THR A 80 3.16 -11.73 -1.84
C THR A 80 4.23 -11.96 -0.79
N ASP A 81 5.50 -11.93 -1.17
CA ASP A 81 6.59 -12.09 -0.21
C ASP A 81 6.67 -10.91 0.77
N VAL A 82 7.34 -11.14 1.89
CA VAL A 82 7.45 -10.16 2.99
C VAL A 82 8.08 -8.85 2.52
N VAL A 83 9.10 -8.92 1.66
CA VAL A 83 9.80 -7.71 1.20
C VAL A 83 8.84 -6.89 0.34
N ASP A 84 8.16 -7.48 -0.62
CA ASP A 84 7.19 -6.79 -1.49
C ASP A 84 6.00 -6.21 -0.71
N GLN A 85 5.49 -6.93 0.30
CA GLN A 85 4.50 -6.39 1.22
C GLN A 85 5.03 -5.12 1.91
N ASN A 86 6.20 -5.20 2.53
CA ASN A 86 6.76 -4.11 3.32
C ASN A 86 7.22 -2.93 2.46
N GLN A 87 7.67 -3.18 1.22
CA GLN A 87 7.98 -2.14 0.24
C GLN A 87 6.78 -1.24 -0.04
N THR A 88 5.57 -1.76 0.04
CA THR A 88 4.36 -0.95 -0.13
C THR A 88 4.22 0.10 0.98
N CYS A 89 4.53 -0.29 2.22
CA CYS A 89 4.47 0.60 3.38
C CYS A 89 5.57 1.67 3.30
N VAL A 90 6.82 1.27 2.98
CA VAL A 90 7.97 2.19 3.02
C VAL A 90 8.06 3.15 1.84
N ARG A 91 7.17 3.02 0.84
CA ARG A 91 6.92 4.08 -0.16
C ARG A 91 6.46 5.39 0.50
N CYS A 92 5.76 5.31 1.63
CA CYS A 92 5.28 6.46 2.39
C CYS A 92 5.95 6.58 3.76
N HIS A 93 6.13 5.45 4.47
CA HIS A 93 6.75 5.41 5.80
C HIS A 93 8.26 5.26 5.71
N ARG A 94 8.99 6.34 5.97
CA ARG A 94 10.45 6.32 5.83
C ARG A 94 11.09 5.42 6.90
N PRO A 95 12.02 4.50 6.52
CA PRO A 95 12.67 3.61 7.48
C PRO A 95 13.38 4.32 8.64
N ASP A 96 14.00 5.49 8.38
CA ASP A 96 14.65 6.28 9.43
C ASP A 96 13.66 6.74 10.51
N LYS A 97 12.44 7.13 10.10
CA LYS A 97 11.37 7.56 11.01
C LYS A 97 10.70 6.41 11.73
N LEU A 98 10.55 5.27 11.08
CA LEU A 98 10.06 4.05 11.73
C LEU A 98 11.01 3.60 12.83
N ARG A 99 12.33 3.61 12.55
CA ARG A 99 13.37 3.26 13.53
C ARG A 99 13.41 4.25 14.70
N ASP A 100 13.27 5.55 14.43
CA ASP A 100 13.21 6.57 15.49
C ASP A 100 11.98 6.40 16.39
N ALA A 101 10.85 5.93 15.84
CA ALA A 101 9.64 5.64 16.59
C ALA A 101 9.77 4.36 17.45
N ASP A 102 10.30 3.29 16.86
CA ASP A 102 10.64 2.04 17.55
C ASP A 102 11.71 1.28 16.75
N TRP A 103 12.83 0.94 17.40
CA TRP A 103 13.98 0.29 16.76
C TRP A 103 13.63 -1.08 16.17
N THR A 104 12.58 -1.73 16.68
CA THR A 104 12.15 -3.06 16.24
C THR A 104 11.74 -3.09 14.77
N HIS A 105 11.33 -1.97 14.18
CA HIS A 105 11.01 -1.92 12.75
C HIS A 105 12.22 -2.26 11.87
N ASP A 106 13.44 -1.88 12.27
CA ASP A 106 14.66 -2.10 11.48
C ASP A 106 15.00 -3.60 11.36
N VAL A 107 14.91 -4.33 12.47
CA VAL A 107 15.26 -5.75 12.52
C VAL A 107 14.21 -6.67 11.89
N HIS A 108 12.96 -6.21 11.79
CA HIS A 108 11.85 -7.00 11.23
C HIS A 108 11.56 -6.69 9.77
N LEU A 109 12.03 -5.56 9.22
CA LEU A 109 11.60 -5.04 7.91
C LEU A 109 11.74 -6.04 6.75
N ASN A 110 12.71 -6.96 6.80
CA ASN A 110 12.96 -7.93 5.72
C ASN A 110 12.59 -9.37 6.08
N THR A 111 12.09 -9.62 7.29
CA THR A 111 11.86 -10.97 7.82
C THR A 111 10.42 -11.18 8.27
N LEU A 112 9.72 -10.11 8.65
CA LEU A 112 8.34 -10.15 9.11
C LEU A 112 7.51 -9.06 8.41
N SER A 113 6.33 -9.43 7.93
CA SER A 113 5.41 -8.45 7.32
C SER A 113 4.93 -7.44 8.36
N CYS A 114 4.79 -6.17 7.99
CA CYS A 114 4.18 -5.15 8.85
C CYS A 114 2.80 -5.59 9.39
N ALA A 115 2.04 -6.33 8.58
CA ALA A 115 0.70 -6.82 8.92
C ALA A 115 0.68 -8.01 9.88
N ALA A 116 1.84 -8.52 10.31
CA ALA A 116 1.91 -9.47 11.43
C ALA A 116 1.64 -8.78 12.77
N CYS A 117 1.94 -7.48 12.88
CA CYS A 117 1.69 -6.69 14.08
C CYS A 117 0.55 -5.68 13.87
N HIS A 118 0.53 -5.00 12.72
CA HIS A 118 -0.41 -3.92 12.46
C HIS A 118 -1.69 -4.40 11.79
N GLN A 119 -2.82 -3.80 12.16
CA GLN A 119 -4.10 -3.96 11.47
C GLN A 119 -4.62 -2.61 11.01
N LEU A 120 -4.82 -2.45 9.70
CA LEU A 120 -5.14 -1.14 9.10
C LEU A 120 -6.61 -0.98 8.71
N HIS A 121 -7.28 -2.08 8.35
CA HIS A 121 -8.70 -2.04 7.97
C HIS A 121 -9.63 -1.67 9.15
N PRO A 122 -9.49 -2.27 10.35
CA PRO A 122 -10.28 -1.86 11.51
C PRO A 122 -9.95 -0.43 11.95
N SER A 123 -10.87 0.20 12.69
CA SER A 123 -10.68 1.54 13.23
C SER A 123 -9.49 1.67 14.19
N GLU A 124 -9.08 0.57 14.82
CA GLU A 124 -7.99 0.54 15.79
C GLU A 124 -6.90 -0.43 15.35
N ASP A 125 -5.66 0.07 15.36
CA ASP A 125 -4.46 -0.72 15.20
C ASP A 125 -4.04 -1.26 16.57
N PRO A 126 -3.93 -2.59 16.77
CA PRO A 126 -3.54 -3.16 18.06
C PRO A 126 -2.19 -2.65 18.56
N MET A 127 -1.32 -2.15 17.68
CA MET A 127 -0.01 -1.59 18.07
C MET A 127 -0.08 -0.16 18.63
N ALA A 128 -1.19 0.57 18.42
CA ALA A 128 -1.28 1.99 18.74
C ALA A 128 -1.28 2.28 20.25
N ASN A 129 -1.88 1.39 21.05
CA ASN A 129 -2.19 1.65 22.46
C ASN A 129 -1.58 0.62 23.43
N LEU A 130 -0.49 -0.06 23.03
CA LEU A 130 0.14 -1.06 23.88
C LEU A 130 0.97 -0.44 25.00
N GLU A 131 0.67 -0.85 26.22
CA GLU A 131 1.53 -0.62 27.36
C GLU A 131 2.86 -1.37 27.23
N LYS A 132 3.89 -0.92 27.95
CA LYS A 132 5.24 -1.51 27.87
C LYS A 132 5.24 -3.02 28.09
N ARG A 133 4.42 -3.51 29.02
CA ARG A 133 4.31 -4.94 29.34
C ARG A 133 3.70 -5.73 28.18
N GLU A 134 2.63 -5.22 27.58
CA GLU A 134 1.94 -5.87 26.46
C GLU A 134 2.84 -5.92 25.23
N ARG A 135 3.56 -4.82 24.95
CA ARG A 135 4.58 -4.78 23.89
C ARG A 135 5.68 -5.82 24.09
N THR A 136 6.14 -6.00 25.34
CA THR A 136 7.17 -7.00 25.66
C THR A 136 6.63 -8.42 25.51
N ALA A 137 5.37 -8.67 25.86
CA ALA A 137 4.72 -9.97 25.69
C ALA A 137 4.71 -10.41 24.22
N LEU A 138 4.40 -9.52 23.28
CA LEU A 138 4.44 -9.83 21.84
C LEU A 138 5.81 -10.37 21.39
N CYS A 139 6.91 -9.80 21.91
CA CYS A 139 8.25 -10.26 21.60
C CYS A 139 8.46 -11.70 22.08
N VAL A 140 8.07 -11.98 23.31
CA VAL A 140 8.23 -13.29 23.95
C VAL A 140 7.34 -14.34 23.30
N ASP A 141 6.09 -13.99 23.00
CA ASP A 141 5.13 -14.92 22.41
C ASP A 141 5.59 -15.37 21.02
N CYS A 142 6.04 -14.45 20.18
CA CYS A 142 6.52 -14.76 18.85
C CYS A 142 7.87 -15.50 18.88
N HIS A 143 8.89 -14.93 19.53
CA HIS A 143 10.22 -15.53 19.54
C HIS A 143 10.31 -16.81 20.38
N GLY A 144 9.44 -16.97 21.39
CA GLY A 144 9.30 -18.22 22.14
C GLY A 144 8.72 -19.33 21.27
N ALA A 145 7.63 -19.04 20.54
CA ALA A 145 7.00 -20.01 19.64
C ALA A 145 7.93 -20.45 18.50
N MET A 146 8.88 -19.60 18.07
CA MET A 146 9.89 -19.97 17.07
C MET A 146 10.80 -21.12 17.55
N THR A 147 11.13 -21.17 18.85
CA THR A 147 12.01 -22.21 19.40
C THR A 147 11.33 -23.57 19.50
N GLU A 148 10.00 -23.62 19.55
CA GLU A 148 9.24 -24.88 19.64
C GLU A 148 9.00 -25.52 18.26
N GLN A 149 9.09 -24.76 17.16
CA GLN A 149 8.90 -25.27 15.80
C GLN A 149 10.14 -25.97 15.23
N GLU A 150 11.32 -25.81 15.83
CA GLU A 150 12.55 -26.49 15.39
C GLU A 150 12.68 -27.92 15.96
N ASP A 151 11.88 -28.26 16.98
CA ASP A 151 11.96 -29.54 17.71
C ASP A 151 10.91 -30.58 17.26
N ASN A 152 10.20 -30.36 16.15
CA ASN A 152 9.18 -31.29 15.62
C ASN A 152 9.23 -31.52 14.11
#